data_AF-A0A9N9V0R3-F1
#
_entry.id   AF-A0A9N9V0R3-F1
#
_cell.length_a   1.000
_cell.length_b   1.000
_cell.length_c   1.000
_cell.angle_alpha   90.00
_cell.angle_beta   90.00
_cell.angle_gamma   90.00
#
_symmetry.space_group_name_H-M   'P 1'
#
loop_
_entity.id
_entity.type
_entity.pdbx_description
1 polymer ?
#
loop_
_entity_poly.entity_id
_entity_poly.type
_entity_poly.pdbx_seq_one_letter_code
_entity_poly.pdbx_strand_id
1 'polypeptide(L)'
;MRPLLLLSSLLSLTTPSSAASPPQHPLLPVIMPPTASDQPQKQPAVPLVDILGTQRSITTFFSLIRLHEPTESLLGDLHTNTTVLAPLNSAIEALPRKPWEDPADYHAAGADAYEGEDGRERAQRNLRRFVEAHLVTASPWQQGEENKAGTLKGESGKTRELWWELRDDGKRVIMPDGVEVDRVASQVANGEVWILKGVLNYS
;
A
#
# COMPACT_ATOMS: atom_id res chain seq x y z
N MET A 1 78.49 -28.12 -43.36
CA MET A 1 78.35 -29.48 -43.92
C MET A 1 76.90 -29.91 -43.71
N ARG A 2 76.15 -30.14 -44.80
CA ARG A 2 74.82 -30.80 -44.82
C ARG A 2 74.99 -32.28 -44.40
N PRO A 3 73.99 -32.92 -43.75
CA PRO A 3 72.86 -33.56 -44.48
C PRO A 3 71.50 -33.43 -43.71
N LEU A 4 70.30 -33.43 -44.33
CA LEU A 4 69.52 -34.51 -44.98
C LEU A 4 69.53 -35.82 -44.14
N LEU A 5 68.47 -36.58 -43.87
CA LEU A 5 67.11 -36.80 -44.35
C LEU A 5 66.43 -37.67 -43.27
N LEU A 6 65.10 -37.70 -43.19
CA LEU A 6 64.33 -38.96 -43.16
C LEU A 6 62.81 -38.71 -43.25
N LEU A 7 62.22 -39.26 -44.31
CA LEU A 7 60.79 -39.51 -44.51
C LEU A 7 60.35 -40.68 -43.60
N SER A 8 59.11 -40.67 -43.10
CA SER A 8 58.29 -41.89 -42.94
C SER A 8 56.80 -41.60 -42.63
N SER A 9 55.96 -42.01 -43.60
CA SER A 9 54.69 -42.76 -43.50
C SER A 9 53.50 -42.35 -42.60
N LEU A 10 52.43 -41.95 -43.31
CA LEU A 10 51.05 -42.49 -43.33
C LEU A 10 50.38 -42.95 -42.01
N LEU A 11 49.31 -42.25 -41.61
CA LEU A 11 48.11 -42.85 -41.03
C LEU A 11 46.85 -42.17 -41.59
N SER A 12 45.99 -42.97 -42.22
CA SER A 12 44.62 -42.60 -42.58
C SER A 12 43.71 -42.82 -41.36
N LEU A 13 42.90 -41.83 -40.99
CA LEU A 13 41.73 -42.06 -40.14
C LEU A 13 40.48 -41.40 -40.73
N THR A 14 39.45 -42.24 -40.78
CA THR A 14 38.10 -42.04 -41.28
C THR A 14 37.32 -41.05 -40.41
N THR A 15 36.67 -40.06 -41.02
CA THR A 15 35.69 -39.20 -40.35
C THR A 15 34.27 -39.73 -40.59
N PRO A 16 33.45 -39.93 -39.55
CA PRO A 16 32.04 -40.21 -39.72
C PRO A 16 31.24 -38.96 -40.10
N SER A 17 30.24 -39.19 -40.95
CA SER A 17 29.24 -38.26 -41.46
C SER A 17 28.50 -37.54 -40.33
N SER A 18 28.49 -36.20 -40.36
CA SER A 18 27.63 -35.38 -39.49
C SER A 18 26.39 -34.98 -40.28
N ALA A 19 25.24 -35.54 -39.88
CA ALA A 19 23.93 -35.22 -40.42
C ALA A 19 23.51 -33.81 -39.98
N ALA A 20 23.04 -33.02 -40.94
CA ALA A 20 22.56 -31.66 -40.75
C ALA A 20 21.33 -31.59 -39.83
N SER A 21 21.34 -30.63 -38.90
CA SER A 21 20.16 -30.24 -38.11
C SER A 21 19.40 -29.10 -38.82
N PRO A 22 18.06 -29.08 -38.81
CA PRO A 22 17.26 -28.00 -39.41
C PRO A 22 17.30 -26.73 -38.55
N PRO A 23 17.08 -25.54 -39.16
CA PRO A 23 17.21 -24.25 -38.47
C PRO A 23 16.06 -24.02 -37.47
N GLN A 24 16.42 -23.68 -36.23
CA GLN A 24 15.47 -23.18 -35.24
C GLN A 24 15.22 -21.69 -35.46
N HIS A 25 13.97 -21.33 -35.75
CA HIS A 25 13.51 -19.93 -35.72
C HIS A 25 13.40 -19.45 -34.26
N PRO A 26 13.95 -18.28 -33.90
CA PRO A 26 13.80 -17.74 -32.56
C PRO A 26 12.37 -17.24 -32.33
N LEU A 27 11.69 -17.80 -31.34
CA LEU A 27 10.42 -17.30 -30.81
C LEU A 27 10.70 -16.01 -30.01
N LEU A 28 10.21 -14.87 -30.49
CA LEU A 28 10.17 -13.64 -29.70
C LEU A 28 9.05 -13.74 -28.65
N PRO A 29 9.27 -13.31 -27.40
CA PRO A 29 8.19 -13.24 -26.41
C PRO A 29 7.22 -12.11 -26.79
N VAL A 30 5.93 -12.46 -26.92
CA VAL A 30 4.84 -11.50 -27.06
C VAL A 30 4.75 -10.69 -25.76
N ILE A 31 5.15 -9.43 -25.80
CA ILE A 31 4.88 -8.46 -24.74
C ILE A 31 3.45 -7.97 -24.96
N MET A 32 2.50 -8.49 -24.17
CA MET A 32 1.16 -7.89 -24.11
C MET A 32 1.26 -6.50 -23.47
N PRO A 33 0.63 -5.46 -24.04
CA PRO A 33 0.51 -4.18 -23.36
C PRO A 33 -0.40 -4.34 -22.13
N PRO A 34 -0.12 -3.67 -21.00
CA PRO A 34 -1.05 -3.65 -19.88
C PRO A 34 -2.28 -2.88 -20.35
N THR A 35 -3.42 -3.56 -20.43
CA THR A 35 -4.71 -2.89 -20.53
C THR A 35 -4.90 -2.18 -19.20
N ALA A 36 -4.86 -0.84 -19.19
CA ALA A 36 -5.18 -0.03 -18.02
C ALA A 36 -6.69 -0.13 -17.76
N SER A 37 -7.13 -1.27 -17.24
CA SER A 37 -8.43 -1.40 -16.60
C SER A 37 -8.29 -0.85 -15.20
N ASP A 38 -9.00 0.24 -14.90
CA ASP A 38 -9.11 0.91 -13.60
C ASP A 38 -9.87 0.07 -12.56
N GLN A 39 -9.82 -1.26 -12.70
CA GLN A 39 -10.43 -2.22 -11.80
C GLN A 39 -9.41 -2.65 -10.75
N PRO A 40 -9.76 -2.63 -9.45
CA PRO A 40 -8.86 -3.09 -8.39
C PRO A 40 -8.40 -4.52 -8.67
N GLN A 41 -7.08 -4.77 -8.62
CA GLN A 41 -6.56 -6.14 -8.72
C GLN A 41 -6.99 -6.92 -7.47
N LYS A 42 -7.81 -7.96 -7.65
CA LYS A 42 -8.24 -8.85 -6.56
C LYS A 42 -7.13 -9.84 -6.22
N GLN A 43 -6.56 -9.73 -5.02
CA GLN A 43 -5.51 -10.63 -4.52
C GLN A 43 -5.95 -11.30 -3.20
N PRO A 44 -6.65 -12.45 -3.27
CA PRO A 44 -7.35 -13.04 -2.12
C PRO A 44 -6.47 -13.74 -1.08
N ALA A 45 -5.13 -13.76 -1.25
CA ALA A 45 -4.20 -14.41 -0.31
C ALA A 45 -3.17 -13.44 0.31
N VAL A 46 -3.25 -12.14 -0.01
CA VAL A 46 -2.30 -11.14 0.46
C VAL A 46 -2.99 -10.26 1.52
N PRO A 47 -2.40 -10.07 2.71
CA PRO A 47 -2.98 -9.19 3.73
C PRO A 47 -2.83 -7.71 3.36
N LEU A 48 -3.70 -6.86 3.91
CA LEU A 48 -3.63 -5.40 3.75
C LEU A 48 -2.25 -4.83 4.09
N VAL A 49 -1.62 -5.29 5.18
CA VAL A 49 -0.32 -4.77 5.63
C VAL A 49 0.78 -4.89 4.56
N ASP A 50 0.78 -5.97 3.79
CA ASP A 50 1.76 -6.21 2.72
C ASP A 50 1.51 -5.28 1.52
N ILE A 51 0.24 -5.05 1.16
CA ILE A 51 -0.11 -4.15 0.07
C ILE A 51 0.24 -2.71 0.39
N LEU A 52 -0.04 -2.25 1.61
CA LEU A 52 0.23 -0.88 2.03
C LEU A 52 1.71 -0.51 1.85
N GLY A 53 2.62 -1.44 2.16
CA GLY A 53 4.07 -1.25 1.97
C GLY A 53 4.52 -1.09 0.51
N THR A 54 3.73 -1.54 -0.47
CA THR A 54 4.05 -1.41 -1.90
C THR A 54 3.66 -0.06 -2.50
N GLN A 55 2.79 0.69 -1.83
CA GLN A 55 2.17 1.90 -2.36
C GLN A 55 3.01 3.16 -2.05
N ARG A 56 3.85 3.58 -3.00
CA ARG A 56 4.77 4.74 -2.83
C ARG A 56 4.07 6.05 -2.46
N SER A 57 2.80 6.23 -2.85
CA SER A 57 2.05 7.47 -2.61
C SER A 57 1.50 7.60 -1.19
N ILE A 58 1.56 6.55 -0.37
CA ILE A 58 1.01 6.50 1.01
C ILE A 58 2.04 5.99 2.04
N THR A 59 3.33 5.99 1.70
CA THR A 59 4.39 5.49 2.58
C THR A 59 4.43 6.18 3.94
N THR A 60 4.13 7.48 3.99
CA THR A 60 4.07 8.22 5.25
C THR A 60 2.98 7.66 6.16
N PHE A 61 1.77 7.42 5.62
CA PHE A 61 0.67 6.83 6.38
C PHE A 61 1.01 5.41 6.85
N PHE A 62 1.61 4.59 5.98
CA PHE A 62 2.03 3.24 6.33
C PHE A 62 3.07 3.23 7.46
N SER A 63 4.04 4.16 7.44
CA SER A 63 4.99 4.29 8.55
C SER A 63 4.29 4.59 9.89
N LEU A 64 3.20 5.38 9.90
CA LEU A 64 2.44 5.66 11.11
C LEU A 64 1.69 4.43 11.64
N ILE A 65 1.11 3.62 10.75
CA ILE A 65 0.47 2.35 11.12
C ILE A 65 1.44 1.45 11.89
N ARG A 66 2.67 1.32 11.40
CA ARG A 66 3.70 0.44 11.98
C ARG A 66 4.22 0.89 13.34
N LEU A 67 3.91 2.13 13.76
CA LEU A 67 4.21 2.59 15.12
C LEU A 67 3.17 2.09 16.13
N HIS A 68 2.07 1.49 15.67
CA HIS A 68 0.99 0.98 16.51
C HIS A 68 0.71 -0.50 16.22
N GLU A 69 1.38 -1.37 16.97
CA GLU A 69 1.33 -2.84 16.79
C GLU A 69 -0.09 -3.41 16.67
N PRO A 70 -1.10 -3.00 17.49
CA PRO A 70 -2.44 -3.55 17.36
C PRO A 70 -3.09 -3.26 15.99
N THR A 71 -2.78 -2.12 15.39
CA THR A 71 -3.27 -1.79 14.04
C THR A 71 -2.52 -2.58 12.98
N GLU A 72 -1.20 -2.68 13.09
CA GLU A 72 -0.39 -3.48 12.15
C GLU A 72 -0.86 -4.94 12.16
N SER A 73 -1.08 -5.51 13.34
CA SER A 73 -1.61 -6.87 13.54
C SER A 73 -3.03 -7.04 13.01
N LEU A 74 -3.93 -6.07 13.22
CA LEU A 74 -5.28 -6.10 12.63
C LEU A 74 -5.23 -6.18 11.10
N LEU A 75 -4.36 -5.39 10.46
CA LEU A 75 -4.24 -5.33 9.00
C LEU A 75 -3.50 -6.55 8.43
N GLY A 76 -2.73 -7.25 9.26
CA GLY A 76 -2.12 -8.55 8.95
C GLY A 76 -3.08 -9.74 9.07
N ASP A 77 -4.16 -9.60 9.84
CA ASP A 77 -5.15 -10.66 10.04
C ASP A 77 -6.09 -10.79 8.84
N LEU A 78 -6.04 -11.95 8.18
CA LEU A 78 -6.84 -12.29 7.01
C LEU A 78 -8.34 -12.46 7.30
N HIS A 79 -8.74 -12.55 8.57
CA HIS A 79 -10.13 -12.70 8.99
C HIS A 79 -10.84 -11.38 9.27
N THR A 80 -10.13 -10.25 9.13
CA THR A 80 -10.72 -8.92 9.28
C THR A 80 -11.32 -8.42 7.97
N ASN A 81 -12.23 -7.45 8.04
CA ASN A 81 -12.81 -6.78 6.87
C ASN A 81 -12.69 -5.27 7.05
N THR A 82 -11.55 -4.72 6.60
CA THR A 82 -11.20 -3.31 6.84
C THR A 82 -11.05 -2.57 5.52
N THR A 83 -11.69 -1.41 5.41
CA THR A 83 -11.36 -0.43 4.36
C THR A 83 -10.36 0.57 4.91
N VAL A 84 -9.15 0.56 4.36
CA VAL A 84 -8.08 1.50 4.70
C VAL A 84 -8.21 2.74 3.84
N LEU A 85 -8.53 3.87 4.48
CA LEU A 85 -8.64 5.18 3.85
C LEU A 85 -7.29 5.90 3.96
N ALA A 86 -6.34 5.58 3.08
CA ALA A 86 -4.97 6.04 3.17
C ALA A 86 -4.78 7.44 2.54
N PRO A 87 -4.50 8.51 3.31
CA PRO A 87 -4.19 9.81 2.74
C PRO A 87 -2.87 9.78 1.96
N LEU A 88 -2.83 10.53 0.86
CA LEU A 88 -1.59 10.77 0.12
C LEU A 88 -0.51 11.36 1.05
N ASN A 89 0.76 11.06 0.77
CA ASN A 89 1.90 11.68 1.46
C ASN A 89 1.78 13.21 1.43
N SER A 90 1.43 13.79 0.27
CA SER A 90 1.21 15.22 0.10
C SER A 90 0.05 15.77 0.95
N ALA A 91 -0.99 14.96 1.19
CA ALA A 91 -2.11 15.35 2.04
C ALA A 91 -1.70 15.42 3.53
N ILE A 92 -0.86 14.48 3.99
CA ILE A 92 -0.28 14.53 5.34
C ILE A 92 0.69 15.71 5.48
N GLU A 93 1.54 15.94 4.48
CA GLU A 93 2.52 17.04 4.47
C GLU A 93 1.84 18.42 4.48
N ALA A 94 0.68 18.55 3.85
CA ALA A 94 -0.10 19.78 3.80
C ALA A 94 -0.89 20.07 5.08
N LEU A 95 -0.86 19.18 6.09
CA LEU A 95 -1.54 19.44 7.35
C LEU A 95 -0.97 20.69 8.04
N PRO A 96 -1.83 21.51 8.67
CA PRO A 96 -1.39 22.72 9.37
C PRO A 96 -0.55 22.41 10.62
N ARG A 97 -0.61 21.18 11.12
CA ARG A 97 0.12 20.68 12.29
C ARG A 97 0.47 19.21 12.08
N LYS A 98 1.42 18.70 12.85
CA LYS A 98 1.79 17.28 12.73
C LYS A 98 0.69 16.37 13.30
N PRO A 99 0.50 15.15 12.77
CA PRO A 99 -0.51 14.21 13.27
C PRO A 99 -0.35 13.81 14.75
N TRP A 100 0.87 13.92 15.29
CA TRP A 100 1.18 13.62 16.70
C TRP A 100 0.97 14.81 17.64
N GLU A 101 0.71 16.00 17.11
CA GLU A 101 0.43 17.20 17.89
C GLU A 101 -1.09 17.35 18.08
N ASP A 102 -1.54 17.94 19.18
CA ASP A 102 -2.93 18.28 19.49
C ASP A 102 -2.94 19.64 20.20
N PRO A 103 -3.73 20.64 19.72
CA PRO A 103 -3.88 21.92 20.41
C PRO A 103 -4.22 21.79 21.90
N ALA A 104 -5.04 20.80 22.29
CA ALA A 104 -5.41 20.58 23.68
C ALA A 104 -4.21 20.21 24.56
N ASP A 105 -3.21 19.52 24.01
CA ASP A 105 -1.99 19.16 24.76
C ASP A 105 -1.16 20.41 25.04
N TYR A 106 -1.03 21.34 24.09
CA TYR A 106 -0.36 22.63 24.32
C TYR A 106 -1.10 23.50 25.33
N HIS A 107 -2.43 23.48 25.32
CA HIS A 107 -3.23 24.18 26.33
C HIS A 107 -3.03 23.61 27.73
N ALA A 108 -2.82 22.30 27.86
CA ALA A 108 -2.68 21.61 29.14
C ALA A 108 -1.23 21.62 29.67
N ALA A 109 -0.24 21.43 28.80
CA ALA A 109 1.17 21.20 29.17
C ALA A 109 2.14 22.30 28.71
N GLY A 110 1.66 23.31 27.98
CA GLY A 110 2.48 24.43 27.51
C GLY A 110 3.26 24.12 26.23
N ALA A 111 4.24 24.96 25.89
CA ALA A 111 5.02 24.84 24.65
C ALA A 111 5.80 23.51 24.56
N ASP A 112 6.20 22.96 25.69
CA ASP A 112 7.01 21.75 25.80
C ASP A 112 6.15 20.48 25.98
N ALA A 113 4.89 20.52 25.52
CA ALA A 113 3.91 19.44 25.71
C ALA A 113 4.37 18.04 25.24
N TYR A 114 5.33 18.01 24.31
CA TYR A 114 5.89 16.80 23.72
C TYR A 114 7.34 16.50 24.13
N GLU A 115 7.86 17.19 25.15
CA GLU A 115 9.15 16.87 25.75
C GLU A 115 9.04 15.75 26.80
N GLY A 116 10.12 15.01 26.98
CA GLY A 116 10.20 13.92 27.96
C GLY A 116 9.34 12.71 27.61
N GLU A 117 9.15 11.83 28.60
CA GLU A 117 8.42 10.57 28.43
C GLU A 117 6.92 10.80 28.25
N ASP A 118 6.30 11.62 29.11
CA ASP A 118 4.89 12.00 29.00
C ASP A 118 4.58 12.62 27.63
N GLY A 119 5.50 13.42 27.09
CA GLY A 119 5.37 14.01 25.77
C GLY A 119 5.34 12.95 24.66
N ARG A 120 6.21 11.94 24.75
CA ARG A 120 6.20 10.81 23.81
C ARG A 120 4.91 10.01 23.90
N GLU A 121 4.39 9.77 25.10
CA GLU A 121 3.12 9.06 25.31
C GLU A 121 1.94 9.83 24.69
N ARG A 122 1.89 11.16 24.86
CA ARG A 122 0.89 12.02 24.19
C ARG A 122 0.99 11.93 22.67
N ALA A 123 2.20 12.04 22.13
CA ALA A 123 2.45 11.92 20.70
C ALA A 123 1.99 10.56 20.15
N GLN A 124 2.31 9.46 20.84
CA GLN A 124 1.88 8.11 20.45
C GLN A 124 0.36 7.95 20.48
N ARG A 125 -0.32 8.46 21.50
CA ARG A 125 -1.79 8.48 21.57
C ARG A 125 -2.42 9.27 20.41
N ASN A 126 -1.84 10.42 20.07
CA ASN A 126 -2.34 11.25 18.97
C ASN A 126 -2.17 10.56 17.61
N LEU A 127 -1.01 9.92 17.38
CA LEU A 127 -0.75 9.10 16.18
C LEU A 127 -1.74 7.95 16.07
N ARG A 128 -2.01 7.25 17.17
CA ARG A 128 -2.99 6.18 17.20
C ARG A 128 -4.37 6.69 16.77
N ARG A 129 -4.86 7.76 17.38
CA ARG A 129 -6.16 8.39 17.03
C ARG A 129 -6.21 8.77 15.55
N PHE A 130 -5.11 9.32 15.03
CA PHE A 130 -4.99 9.67 13.62
C PHE A 130 -5.13 8.46 12.71
N VAL A 131 -4.42 7.36 13.00
CA VAL A 131 -4.46 6.13 12.21
C VAL A 131 -5.85 5.48 12.27
N GLU A 132 -6.42 5.34 13.46
CA GLU A 132 -7.73 4.69 13.67
C GLU A 132 -8.87 5.41 12.95
N ALA A 133 -8.83 6.74 12.87
CA ALA A 133 -9.80 7.54 12.12
C ALA A 133 -9.84 7.24 10.61
N HIS A 134 -8.80 6.57 10.09
CA HIS A 134 -8.66 6.21 8.67
C HIS A 134 -8.90 4.71 8.40
N LEU A 135 -9.38 3.95 9.39
CA LEU A 135 -9.67 2.53 9.25
C LEU A 135 -11.15 2.30 9.44
N VAL A 136 -11.86 1.90 8.39
CA VAL A 136 -13.30 1.65 8.43
C VAL A 136 -13.55 0.16 8.59
N THR A 137 -14.37 -0.25 9.56
CA THR A 137 -14.66 -1.65 9.88
C THR A 137 -15.74 -2.25 8.97
N ALA A 138 -15.64 -1.98 7.67
CA ALA A 138 -16.50 -2.53 6.64
C ALA A 138 -15.71 -2.72 5.36
N SER A 139 -15.84 -3.89 4.73
CA SER A 139 -15.32 -4.20 3.41
C SER A 139 -16.06 -5.43 2.84
N PRO A 140 -16.45 -5.45 1.55
CA PRO A 140 -16.45 -4.32 0.63
C PRO A 140 -17.43 -3.22 1.06
N TRP A 141 -17.04 -1.96 0.96
CA TRP A 141 -17.83 -0.87 1.50
C TRP A 141 -18.81 -0.28 0.47
N GLN A 142 -20.11 -0.47 0.71
CA GLN A 142 -21.17 -0.05 -0.21
C GLN A 142 -21.41 1.47 -0.16
N GLN A 143 -21.88 2.02 -1.29
CA GLN A 143 -22.18 3.45 -1.44
C GLN A 143 -23.38 3.87 -0.58
N GLY A 144 -23.39 5.11 -0.12
CA GLY A 144 -24.60 5.76 0.40
C GLY A 144 -24.62 5.92 1.92
N GLU A 145 -25.42 6.89 2.38
CA GLU A 145 -25.56 7.24 3.79
C GLU A 145 -26.18 6.09 4.61
N GLU A 146 -27.00 5.27 3.97
CA GLU A 146 -27.58 4.04 4.53
C GLU A 146 -26.55 2.94 4.80
N ASN A 147 -25.37 3.04 4.19
CA ASN A 147 -24.25 2.11 4.34
C ASN A 147 -23.12 2.71 5.19
N LYS A 148 -23.47 3.61 6.12
CA LYS A 148 -22.54 4.15 7.11
C LYS A 148 -21.81 3.05 7.84
N ALA A 149 -20.51 3.23 8.00
CA ALA A 149 -19.65 2.31 8.71
C ALA A 149 -18.78 3.06 9.72
N GLY A 150 -18.48 2.38 10.82
CA GLY A 150 -17.65 2.91 11.88
C GLY A 150 -16.17 2.89 11.52
N THR A 151 -15.43 3.93 11.93
CA THR A 151 -13.98 3.83 12.09
C THR A 151 -13.61 2.87 13.23
N LEU A 152 -12.38 2.36 13.21
CA LEU A 152 -11.86 1.50 14.27
C LEU A 152 -12.03 2.22 15.63
N LYS A 153 -12.58 1.48 16.59
CA LYS A 153 -12.84 1.98 17.94
C LYS A 153 -11.52 2.11 18.68
N GLY A 154 -11.03 3.34 18.78
CA GLY A 154 -9.80 3.64 19.50
C GLY A 154 -9.92 3.53 21.01
N GLU A 155 -8.84 3.88 21.72
CA GLU A 155 -8.76 3.90 23.19
C GLU A 155 -9.84 4.81 23.82
N SER A 156 -10.22 5.88 23.12
CA SER A 156 -11.32 6.76 23.56
C SER A 156 -12.69 6.07 23.60
N GLY A 157 -12.81 4.88 23.03
CA GLY A 157 -14.05 4.13 22.89
C GLY A 157 -15.04 4.76 21.91
N LYS A 158 -14.65 5.83 21.20
CA LYS A 158 -15.49 6.50 20.21
C LYS A 158 -15.18 5.97 18.81
N THR A 159 -16.23 5.86 18.01
CA THR A 159 -16.17 5.52 16.60
C THR A 159 -16.82 6.65 15.81
N ARG A 160 -16.22 7.06 14.70
CA ARG A 160 -16.85 8.00 13.76
C ARG A 160 -17.60 7.20 12.71
N GLU A 161 -18.82 7.63 12.40
CA GLU A 161 -19.56 7.08 11.26
C GLU A 161 -19.16 7.82 10.00
N LEU A 162 -18.67 7.07 9.02
CA LEU A 162 -18.36 7.56 7.70
C LEU A 162 -19.30 6.91 6.69
N TRP A 163 -19.46 7.52 5.53
CA TRP A 163 -20.03 6.91 4.33
C TRP A 163 -19.33 7.48 3.11
N TRP A 164 -19.60 6.93 1.93
CA TRP A 164 -19.10 7.52 0.70
C TRP A 164 -20.20 7.72 -0.31
N GLU A 165 -20.06 8.78 -1.10
CA GLU A 165 -20.98 9.16 -2.16
C GLU A 165 -20.25 9.27 -3.48
N LEU A 166 -20.93 8.93 -4.58
CA LEU A 166 -20.50 9.28 -5.92
C LEU A 166 -21.10 10.65 -6.26
N ARG A 167 -20.24 11.64 -6.50
CA ARG A 167 -20.64 12.98 -6.95
C ARG A 167 -21.02 12.96 -8.44
N ASP A 168 -21.73 14.00 -8.88
CA ASP A 168 -22.18 14.15 -10.28
C ASP A 168 -21.02 14.17 -11.30
N ASP A 169 -19.82 14.57 -10.87
CA ASP A 169 -18.60 14.56 -11.68
C ASP A 169 -17.90 13.19 -11.72
N GLY A 170 -18.52 12.15 -11.13
CA GLY A 170 -18.01 10.79 -11.09
C GLY A 170 -16.99 10.52 -10.00
N LYS A 171 -16.71 11.50 -9.12
CA LYS A 171 -15.73 11.33 -8.04
C LYS A 171 -16.36 10.72 -6.80
N ARG A 172 -15.63 9.80 -6.16
CA ARG A 172 -16.01 9.28 -4.83
C ARG A 172 -15.54 10.25 -3.75
N VAL A 173 -16.42 10.53 -2.79
CA VAL A 173 -16.13 11.44 -1.67
C VAL A 173 -16.52 10.77 -0.37
N ILE A 174 -15.60 10.80 0.61
CA ILE A 174 -15.83 10.31 1.96
C ILE A 174 -16.51 11.41 2.77
N MET A 175 -17.63 11.04 3.39
CA MET A 175 -18.48 11.91 4.20
C MET A 175 -18.39 11.50 5.68
N PRO A 176 -18.60 12.45 6.62
CA PRO A 176 -19.06 13.82 6.40
C PRO A 176 -17.95 14.81 5.98
N ASP A 177 -16.69 14.38 5.98
CA ASP A 177 -15.53 15.28 5.87
C ASP A 177 -15.32 15.86 4.45
N GLY A 178 -16.03 15.35 3.44
CA GLY A 178 -15.95 15.84 2.06
C GLY A 178 -14.62 15.52 1.37
N VAL A 179 -13.93 14.46 1.81
CA VAL A 179 -12.59 14.12 1.31
C VAL A 179 -12.69 13.29 0.03
N GLU A 180 -12.11 13.80 -1.06
CA GLU A 180 -12.07 13.09 -2.35
C GLU A 180 -11.18 11.85 -2.30
N VAL A 181 -11.68 10.74 -2.84
CA VAL A 181 -10.91 9.52 -3.10
C VAL A 181 -10.16 9.70 -4.41
N ASP A 182 -8.84 9.57 -4.38
CA ASP A 182 -7.99 9.55 -5.56
C ASP A 182 -8.25 8.31 -6.42
N ARG A 183 -8.20 7.13 -5.79
CA ARG A 183 -8.50 5.84 -6.41
C ARG A 183 -8.69 4.73 -5.37
N VAL A 184 -9.34 3.64 -5.76
CA VAL A 184 -9.31 2.37 -5.01
C VAL A 184 -8.12 1.56 -5.51
N ALA A 185 -7.04 1.53 -4.72
CA ALA A 185 -5.76 0.98 -5.13
C ALA A 185 -5.73 -0.55 -5.14
N SER A 186 -6.48 -1.19 -4.24
CA SER A 186 -6.50 -2.66 -4.16
C SER A 186 -7.74 -3.17 -3.43
N GLN A 187 -8.16 -4.38 -3.79
CA GLN A 187 -9.09 -5.22 -3.04
C GLN A 187 -8.39 -6.53 -2.73
N VAL A 188 -8.24 -6.83 -1.44
CA VAL A 188 -7.53 -8.01 -0.96
C VAL A 188 -8.40 -8.88 -0.07
N ALA A 189 -7.82 -10.00 0.40
CA ALA A 189 -8.47 -11.00 1.23
C ALA A 189 -9.27 -10.39 2.40
N ASN A 190 -8.67 -9.43 3.10
CA ASN A 190 -9.18 -8.85 4.34
C ASN A 190 -9.62 -7.39 4.22
N GLY A 191 -9.80 -6.87 3.00
CA GLY A 191 -10.19 -5.47 2.87
C GLY A 191 -9.97 -4.77 1.54
N GLU A 192 -10.06 -3.44 1.61
CA GLU A 192 -9.81 -2.54 0.50
C GLU A 192 -8.81 -1.45 0.91
N VAL A 193 -8.01 -0.98 -0.06
CA VAL A 193 -7.15 0.20 0.13
C VAL A 193 -7.64 1.32 -0.77
N TRP A 194 -8.11 2.40 -0.17
CA TRP A 194 -8.62 3.57 -0.85
C TRP A 194 -7.66 4.73 -0.58
N ILE A 195 -7.13 5.34 -1.64
CA ILE A 195 -6.19 6.45 -1.50
C ILE A 195 -6.97 7.75 -1.50
N LEU A 196 -6.72 8.62 -0.52
CA LEU A 196 -7.44 9.88 -0.33
C LEU A 196 -6.57 11.09 -0.71
N LYS A 197 -7.20 12.10 -1.33
CA LYS A 197 -6.55 13.39 -1.64
C LYS A 197 -6.45 14.34 -0.44
N GLY A 198 -7.10 13.99 0.67
CA GLY A 198 -7.09 14.74 1.92
C GLY A 198 -6.98 13.80 3.12
N VAL A 199 -7.02 14.40 4.30
CA VAL A 199 -6.95 13.71 5.59
C VAL A 199 -8.33 13.80 6.25
N LEU A 200 -8.83 12.69 6.79
CA LEU A 200 -10.10 12.66 7.52
C LEU A 200 -9.97 13.40 8.85
N ASN A 201 -11.07 13.95 9.35
CA ASN A 201 -11.07 14.55 10.68
C ASN A 201 -10.80 13.47 11.74
N TYR A 202 -9.86 13.76 12.63
CA TYR A 202 -9.41 12.87 13.69
C TYR A 202 -9.51 13.52 15.08
N SER A 203 -10.26 14.63 15.18
CA SER A 203 -10.41 15.44 16.39
C SER A 203 -11.63 15.03 17.21
#